data_AF-A0A8T0HK42-F1
#
_entry.id   AF-A0A8T0HK42-F1
#
_cell.length_a   1.000
_cell.length_b   1.000
_cell.length_c   1.000
_cell.angle_alpha   90.00
_cell.angle_beta   90.00
_cell.angle_gamma   90.00
#
_symmetry.space_group_name_H-M   'P 1'
#
loop_
_entity.id
_entity.type
_entity.pdbx_description
1 polymer ?
#
loop_
_entity_poly.entity_id
_entity_poly.type
_entity_poly.pdbx_seq_one_letter_code
_entity_poly.pdbx_strand_id
1 'polypeptide(L)'
;MAAACRFGLLHGENNLALTGSTMHRNLSSIGSLSGIMWNSKLPGTTGVAKRGIFSITTTSQVRSYGSNSRDEAARAPSSSSVTQKGRYTRGLNVKDEERPSRSRITVPQMTRTGRSETLTKYYATCAPGLEKVLAAELSSPLISAQEVEEGSAGVSFVGTKVTGYKANLWLRTAVRVLVQLAAGPLPLGRGQYDPVYMFVREAVDWPSLLVDESSEQYGRRESSGDREDVLPSSRARPATRASPQGYKFRNFVVQSRVWSCTDISSSEFATLRAKDAICDSVRDACGGNRPEPPEKGVVVDVPLFLSLYRDTAVLYRDLSGVSLHKRGYRDVMHKASLNEGIAAACLTITGWNPAVAGFGDANKNALQKERVLLDPMCGSGTFLIEAALMASNFAPGLLRRQWPFQAWHDFDQSAWKQCKDAALSAQLSSVPGVRLLGNDIHEGALSLCKKDAKTAGVLHLLELSCEDCQNYEPPVVPSLVVTNPPWGTRLTDEFR
;
A
#
# COMPACT_ATOMS: atom_id res chain seq x y z
N MET A 1 -8.28 -11.38 20.45
CA MET A 1 -9.65 -10.98 20.06
C MET A 1 -9.55 -10.00 18.90
N ALA A 2 -10.03 -10.37 17.71
CA ALA A 2 -10.07 -9.48 16.56
C ALA A 2 -11.52 -9.02 16.34
N ALA A 3 -11.76 -7.71 16.35
CA ALA A 3 -13.06 -7.14 16.02
C ALA A 3 -13.15 -6.98 14.50
N ALA A 4 -14.05 -7.74 13.87
CA ALA A 4 -14.32 -7.59 12.44
C ALA A 4 -15.27 -6.40 12.21
N CYS A 5 -14.82 -5.37 11.50
CA CYS A 5 -15.69 -4.33 10.98
C CYS A 5 -16.65 -4.94 9.94
N ARG A 6 -17.95 -5.03 10.27
CA ARG A 6 -18.98 -5.34 9.26
C ARG A 6 -19.39 -4.04 8.57
N PHE A 7 -19.11 -3.94 7.29
CA PHE A 7 -19.70 -2.91 6.43
C PHE A 7 -21.15 -3.31 6.11
N GLY A 8 -22.10 -2.47 6.51
CA GLY A 8 -23.51 -2.60 6.13
C GLY A 8 -23.84 -1.67 4.97
N LEU A 9 -23.93 -2.21 3.75
CA LEU A 9 -24.56 -1.53 2.62
C LEU A 9 -26.07 -1.73 2.71
N LEU A 10 -26.81 -0.68 3.08
CA LEU A 10 -28.26 -0.65 2.98
C LEU A 10 -28.66 -0.33 1.53
N HIS A 11 -28.91 -1.37 0.73
CA HIS A 11 -29.69 -1.20 -0.49
C HIS A 11 -31.18 -1.11 -0.12
N GLY A 12 -31.83 -0.01 -0.51
CA GLY A 12 -33.28 0.11 -0.43
C GLY A 12 -33.94 -0.70 -1.53
N GLU A 13 -34.62 -1.78 -1.15
CA GLU A 13 -35.48 -2.53 -2.07
C GLU A 13 -36.86 -1.87 -2.18
N ASN A 14 -37.25 -1.56 -3.42
CA ASN A 14 -38.64 -1.21 -3.74
C ASN A 14 -39.51 -2.47 -3.69
N ASN A 15 -40.67 -2.40 -3.04
CA ASN A 15 -41.89 -3.11 -3.44
C ASN A 15 -43.10 -2.33 -2.89
N LEU A 16 -43.85 -1.64 -3.75
CA LEU A 16 -45.03 -2.16 -4.44
C LEU A 16 -46.18 -2.51 -3.47
N ALA A 17 -47.12 -1.58 -3.35
CA ALA A 17 -48.37 -1.79 -2.67
C ALA A 17 -49.29 -2.71 -3.50
N LEU A 18 -49.77 -3.79 -2.89
CA LEU A 18 -50.94 -4.53 -3.36
C LEU A 18 -51.90 -4.74 -2.19
N THR A 19 -53.19 -4.64 -2.49
CA THR A 19 -54.30 -4.57 -1.55
C THR A 19 -54.95 -5.93 -1.32
N GLY A 20 -55.45 -6.14 -0.11
CA GLY A 20 -56.69 -6.91 0.10
C GLY A 20 -56.60 -8.30 0.75
N SER A 21 -57.64 -8.56 1.54
CA SER A 21 -58.29 -9.86 1.75
C SER A 21 -57.76 -10.81 2.83
N THR A 22 -58.28 -10.57 4.03
CA THR A 22 -58.58 -11.50 5.12
C THR A 22 -58.93 -12.94 4.70
N MET A 23 -58.40 -13.94 5.41
CA MET A 23 -59.08 -15.23 5.65
C MET A 23 -58.57 -15.88 6.95
N HIS A 24 -59.37 -16.79 7.51
CA HIS A 24 -59.35 -17.21 8.92
C HIS A 24 -59.01 -18.71 9.07
N ARG A 25 -58.63 -19.11 10.30
CA ARG A 25 -58.85 -20.42 10.99
C ARG A 25 -57.79 -21.56 10.99
N ASN A 26 -57.68 -22.11 12.21
CA ASN A 26 -57.52 -23.52 12.61
C ASN A 26 -56.13 -24.19 12.75
N LEU A 27 -55.56 -24.05 13.97
CA LEU A 27 -55.31 -25.09 15.00
C LEU A 27 -55.21 -26.60 14.65
N SER A 28 -54.46 -27.29 15.54
CA SER A 28 -54.31 -28.76 15.78
C SER A 28 -53.22 -29.49 14.96
N SER A 29 -52.42 -30.46 15.48
CA SER A 29 -52.16 -30.90 16.88
C SER A 29 -51.05 -31.99 17.01
N ILE A 30 -50.38 -32.06 18.18
CA ILE A 30 -49.85 -33.27 18.88
C ILE A 30 -48.51 -33.96 18.44
N GLY A 31 -47.73 -34.37 19.46
CA GLY A 31 -46.62 -35.37 19.43
C GLY A 31 -45.25 -34.80 19.84
N SER A 32 -44.79 -34.67 21.09
CA SER A 32 -44.77 -35.49 22.34
C SER A 32 -43.52 -36.37 22.53
N LEU A 33 -42.90 -36.30 23.73
CA LEU A 33 -41.79 -37.12 24.28
C LEU A 33 -40.40 -36.87 23.64
N SER A 34 -39.25 -36.86 24.35
CA SER A 34 -38.87 -36.96 25.78
C SER A 34 -37.45 -36.33 25.88
N GLY A 35 -36.93 -35.71 26.95
CA GLY A 35 -37.15 -35.91 28.38
C GLY A 35 -35.85 -36.39 29.05
N ILE A 36 -34.98 -35.47 29.51
CA ILE A 36 -33.91 -35.68 30.51
C ILE A 36 -33.90 -34.45 31.43
N MET A 37 -33.61 -34.65 32.73
CA MET A 37 -33.98 -33.76 33.82
C MET A 37 -32.80 -33.52 34.77
N TRP A 38 -32.54 -32.26 35.16
CA TRP A 38 -32.08 -31.77 36.50
C TRP A 38 -31.29 -30.43 36.38
N ASN A 39 -31.14 -29.59 37.41
CA ASN A 39 -32.09 -28.95 38.35
C ASN A 39 -31.27 -28.24 39.47
N SER A 40 -31.25 -26.90 39.54
CA SER A 40 -30.99 -26.19 40.81
C SER A 40 -31.29 -24.67 40.79
N LYS A 41 -32.42 -24.31 41.42
CA LYS A 41 -32.65 -23.17 42.35
C LYS A 41 -32.28 -21.71 41.96
N LEU A 42 -33.35 -20.91 41.81
CA LEU A 42 -33.40 -19.47 42.15
C LEU A 42 -33.82 -19.27 43.63
N PRO A 43 -33.69 -18.06 44.20
CA PRO A 43 -34.82 -17.12 44.31
C PRO A 43 -34.49 -15.76 43.66
N GLY A 44 -35.39 -15.02 42.98
CA GLY A 44 -36.58 -14.32 43.52
C GLY A 44 -36.16 -12.95 44.09
N THR A 45 -36.72 -11.77 43.78
CA THR A 45 -37.81 -11.28 42.88
C THR A 45 -37.49 -9.78 42.55
N THR A 46 -38.17 -8.98 41.72
CA THR A 46 -39.48 -9.06 41.03
C THR A 46 -39.34 -8.89 39.50
N GLY A 47 -39.80 -7.78 38.87
CA GLY A 47 -39.60 -7.48 37.45
C GLY A 47 -40.20 -6.16 36.96
N VAL A 48 -39.77 -5.71 35.78
CA VAL A 48 -40.46 -4.74 34.88
C VAL A 48 -40.20 -5.19 33.43
N ALA A 49 -41.20 -5.02 32.56
CA ALA A 49 -41.23 -5.58 31.21
C ALA A 49 -40.15 -5.03 30.25
N LYS A 50 -39.63 -5.90 29.39
CA LYS A 50 -38.99 -5.52 28.11
C LYS A 50 -39.66 -6.25 26.95
N ARG A 51 -39.99 -5.49 25.89
CA ARG A 51 -40.49 -6.03 24.62
C ARG A 51 -39.39 -6.87 23.96
N GLY A 52 -39.75 -8.07 23.49
CA GLY A 52 -38.80 -8.99 22.87
C GLY A 52 -38.33 -8.52 21.49
N ILE A 53 -37.03 -8.61 21.26
CA ILE A 53 -36.43 -8.56 19.92
C ILE A 53 -36.31 -10.02 19.45
N PHE A 54 -36.95 -10.37 18.34
CA PHE A 54 -36.79 -11.69 17.73
C PHE A 54 -35.40 -11.81 17.10
N SER A 55 -34.60 -12.76 17.59
CA SER A 55 -33.36 -13.18 16.93
C SER A 55 -33.64 -14.39 16.04
N ILE A 56 -33.63 -14.20 14.72
CA ILE A 56 -33.67 -15.31 13.76
C ILE A 56 -32.25 -15.82 13.59
N THR A 57 -31.97 -17.00 14.16
CA THR A 57 -30.69 -17.69 13.99
C THR A 57 -30.83 -18.75 12.90
N THR A 58 -30.51 -18.41 11.65
CA THR A 58 -30.55 -19.37 10.55
C THR A 58 -29.26 -20.21 10.55
N THR A 59 -29.37 -21.47 10.96
CA THR A 59 -28.27 -22.45 10.85
C THR A 59 -28.23 -23.04 9.45
N SER A 60 -27.30 -22.62 8.60
CA SER A 60 -27.05 -23.28 7.31
C SER A 60 -25.98 -24.36 7.46
N GLN A 61 -26.40 -25.63 7.44
CA GLN A 61 -25.49 -26.76 7.24
C GLN A 61 -24.97 -26.73 5.80
N VAL A 62 -23.65 -26.71 5.62
CA VAL A 62 -23.03 -26.89 4.30
C VAL A 62 -23.08 -28.38 3.95
N ARG A 63 -23.99 -28.78 3.06
CA ARG A 63 -23.90 -30.06 2.35
C ARG A 63 -22.88 -29.95 1.24
N SER A 64 -21.86 -30.81 1.27
CA SER A 64 -21.01 -31.05 0.12
C SER A 64 -21.78 -31.79 -0.97
N TYR A 65 -21.70 -31.30 -2.20
CA TYR A 65 -22.00 -32.08 -3.40
C TYR A 65 -20.71 -32.21 -4.20
N GLY A 66 -20.16 -33.42 -4.25
CA GLY A 66 -19.16 -33.78 -5.23
C GLY A 66 -19.85 -34.24 -6.51
N SER A 67 -19.38 -33.76 -7.66
CA SER A 67 -19.83 -34.24 -8.97
C SER A 67 -18.61 -34.64 -9.82
N ASN A 68 -18.36 -35.95 -9.87
CA ASN A 68 -17.60 -36.54 -10.96
C ASN A 68 -18.51 -36.64 -12.18
N SER A 69 -18.05 -36.17 -13.35
CA SER A 69 -18.49 -36.74 -14.63
C SER A 69 -17.35 -36.65 -15.65
N ARG A 70 -17.18 -37.73 -16.40
CA ARG A 70 -16.17 -37.91 -17.45
C ARG A 70 -16.72 -37.50 -18.82
N ASP A 71 -15.78 -37.32 -19.75
CA ASP A 71 -15.85 -37.63 -21.18
C ASP A 71 -17.16 -37.38 -21.95
N GLU A 72 -17.12 -36.46 -22.92
CA GLU A 72 -17.51 -36.82 -24.29
C GLU A 72 -16.81 -35.92 -25.33
N ALA A 73 -16.55 -36.47 -26.52
CA ALA A 73 -15.76 -35.82 -27.57
C ALA A 73 -16.60 -35.60 -28.85
N ALA A 74 -16.42 -34.45 -29.51
CA ALA A 74 -16.98 -34.18 -30.83
C ALA A 74 -15.99 -33.41 -31.73
N ARG A 75 -16.08 -33.63 -33.04
CA ARG A 75 -15.08 -33.25 -34.07
C ARG A 75 -15.28 -31.84 -34.65
N ALA A 76 -14.21 -31.34 -35.27
CA ALA A 76 -14.15 -30.12 -36.07
C ALA A 76 -14.96 -30.20 -37.39
N PRO A 77 -14.99 -29.12 -38.21
CA PRO A 77 -13.93 -29.02 -39.24
C PRO A 77 -13.38 -27.61 -39.52
N SER A 78 -12.25 -27.60 -40.21
CA SER A 78 -11.52 -26.45 -40.77
C SER A 78 -12.04 -25.98 -42.13
N SER A 79 -11.79 -24.72 -42.50
CA SER A 79 -11.82 -24.27 -43.91
C SER A 79 -10.74 -23.23 -44.21
N SER A 80 -9.99 -23.45 -45.29
CA SER A 80 -8.83 -22.65 -45.70
C SER A 80 -9.08 -21.85 -46.98
N SER A 81 -8.45 -20.67 -47.08
CA SER A 81 -7.92 -20.01 -48.29
C SER A 81 -8.76 -19.97 -49.58
N VAL A 82 -9.05 -18.76 -50.07
CA VAL A 82 -9.22 -18.49 -51.51
C VAL A 82 -8.27 -17.38 -51.94
N THR A 83 -7.48 -17.65 -52.99
CA THR A 83 -6.61 -16.69 -53.68
C THR A 83 -7.17 -16.45 -55.07
N GLN A 84 -7.16 -15.21 -55.58
CA GLN A 84 -7.53 -14.95 -56.97
C GLN A 84 -6.56 -13.95 -57.64
N LYS A 85 -6.10 -14.31 -58.84
CA LYS A 85 -5.22 -13.49 -59.69
C LYS A 85 -6.04 -12.81 -60.80
N GLY A 86 -5.67 -11.58 -61.15
CA GLY A 86 -6.06 -10.87 -62.37
C GLY A 86 -4.84 -10.12 -62.94
N ARG A 87 -4.75 -9.93 -64.27
CA ARG A 87 -3.48 -9.59 -64.95
C ARG A 87 -3.71 -8.73 -66.22
N TYR A 88 -2.72 -7.91 -66.58
CA TYR A 88 -2.61 -7.03 -67.78
C TYR A 88 -3.49 -5.76 -67.75
N THR A 89 -3.11 -4.62 -68.35
CA THR A 89 -2.34 -4.38 -69.62
C THR A 89 -1.26 -3.28 -69.58
N ARG A 90 -0.49 -3.17 -70.69
CA ARG A 90 0.35 -2.01 -71.12
C ARG A 90 -0.44 -0.68 -71.07
N GLY A 91 0.12 0.52 -71.02
CA GLY A 91 1.53 0.96 -71.07
C GLY A 91 1.72 2.16 -72.03
N LEU A 92 2.14 3.32 -71.53
CA LEU A 92 2.49 4.53 -72.31
C LEU A 92 3.69 5.24 -71.66
N ASN A 93 4.43 6.00 -72.47
CA ASN A 93 5.78 6.49 -72.16
C ASN A 93 5.90 7.97 -72.59
N VAL A 94 6.11 8.90 -71.65
CA VAL A 94 6.45 10.31 -71.95
C VAL A 94 7.51 10.83 -70.95
N LYS A 95 8.42 11.60 -71.53
CA LYS A 95 9.75 12.08 -71.12
C LYS A 95 9.82 12.94 -69.85
N ASP A 96 11.07 13.15 -69.45
CA ASP A 96 11.58 13.94 -68.32
C ASP A 96 11.18 15.42 -68.32
N GLU A 97 10.96 15.97 -67.12
CA GLU A 97 11.21 17.37 -66.77
C GLU A 97 11.58 17.49 -65.27
N GLU A 98 12.06 18.66 -64.84
CA GLU A 98 13.18 18.77 -63.88
C GLU A 98 12.85 18.63 -62.37
N ARG A 99 13.89 18.32 -61.58
CA ARG A 99 13.85 18.28 -60.10
C ARG A 99 13.89 19.69 -59.48
N PRO A 100 13.01 19.99 -58.50
CA PRO A 100 13.34 20.87 -57.39
C PRO A 100 13.95 20.08 -56.20
N SER A 101 14.67 20.79 -55.33
CA SER A 101 15.51 20.23 -54.29
C SER A 101 14.75 19.59 -53.12
N ARG A 102 15.05 18.32 -52.81
CA ARG A 102 14.70 17.74 -51.50
C ARG A 102 15.65 18.28 -50.45
N SER A 103 15.16 19.19 -49.61
CA SER A 103 15.79 19.47 -48.31
C SER A 103 15.93 18.16 -47.53
N ARG A 104 17.10 17.92 -46.94
CA ARG A 104 17.26 16.82 -45.98
C ARG A 104 16.45 17.18 -44.75
N ILE A 105 15.29 16.57 -44.58
CA ILE A 105 14.69 16.42 -43.25
C ILE A 105 15.63 15.49 -42.49
N THR A 106 16.52 16.08 -41.69
CA THR A 106 17.34 15.35 -40.75
C THR A 106 16.41 14.79 -39.67
N VAL A 107 15.95 13.56 -39.87
CA VAL A 107 15.25 12.81 -38.81
C VAL A 107 16.21 12.75 -37.63
N PRO A 108 15.86 13.28 -36.44
CA PRO A 108 16.73 13.19 -35.29
C PRO A 108 16.99 11.72 -35.00
N GLN A 109 18.27 11.30 -35.01
CA GLN A 109 18.61 9.94 -34.61
C GLN A 109 18.21 9.78 -33.15
N MET A 110 17.19 8.96 -32.93
CA MET A 110 16.71 8.59 -31.61
C MET A 110 17.87 7.91 -30.86
N THR A 111 18.50 8.65 -29.95
CA THR A 111 19.68 8.19 -29.22
C THR A 111 19.29 6.99 -28.38
N ARG A 112 19.78 5.81 -28.77
CA ARG A 112 19.37 4.53 -28.18
C ARG A 112 20.07 4.28 -26.84
N THR A 113 19.86 5.15 -25.86
CA THR A 113 20.31 5.00 -24.47
C THR A 113 19.46 3.98 -23.71
N GLY A 114 19.28 2.80 -24.30
CA GLY A 114 18.54 1.70 -23.72
C GLY A 114 19.40 0.93 -22.74
N ARG A 115 19.58 1.45 -21.51
CA ARG A 115 19.82 0.58 -20.37
C ARG A 115 18.54 -0.25 -20.20
N SER A 116 18.63 -1.58 -20.32
CA SER A 116 17.48 -2.44 -20.06
C SER A 116 17.12 -2.27 -18.57
N GLU A 117 15.97 -1.66 -18.28
CA GLU A 117 15.55 -1.43 -16.90
C GLU A 117 15.23 -2.76 -16.24
N THR A 118 16.00 -3.14 -15.24
CA THR A 118 15.80 -4.39 -14.49
C THR A 118 14.45 -4.36 -13.77
N LEU A 119 13.56 -5.28 -14.15
CA LEU A 119 12.31 -5.52 -13.43
C LEU A 119 12.60 -6.23 -12.11
N THR A 120 12.02 -5.73 -11.03
CA THR A 120 12.17 -6.27 -9.67
C THR A 120 10.79 -6.53 -9.06
N LYS A 121 10.70 -7.52 -8.16
CA LYS A 121 9.47 -7.80 -7.40
C LYS A 121 9.34 -6.86 -6.21
N TYR A 122 8.14 -6.35 -6.01
CA TYR A 122 7.75 -5.47 -4.91
C TYR A 122 6.54 -6.03 -4.18
N TYR A 123 6.35 -5.60 -2.94
CA TYR A 123 5.14 -5.86 -2.15
C TYR A 123 4.68 -4.58 -1.46
N ALA A 124 3.46 -4.13 -1.76
CA ALA A 124 2.81 -3.04 -1.04
C ALA A 124 1.91 -3.62 0.06
N THR A 125 2.17 -3.26 1.31
CA THR A 125 1.32 -3.66 2.45
C THR A 125 0.11 -2.72 2.58
N CYS A 126 -1.04 -3.22 3.03
CA CYS A 126 -2.23 -2.40 3.34
C CYS A 126 -2.95 -2.90 4.59
N ALA A 127 -4.03 -2.22 4.97
CA ALA A 127 -4.97 -2.77 5.95
C ALA A 127 -5.84 -3.88 5.28
N PRO A 128 -6.22 -4.95 6.01
CA PRO A 128 -7.07 -6.00 5.46
C PRO A 128 -8.39 -5.47 4.89
N GLY A 129 -8.78 -5.93 3.72
CA GLY A 129 -9.96 -5.48 2.97
C GLY A 129 -9.69 -4.34 1.99
N LEU A 130 -8.49 -3.77 1.96
CA LEU A 130 -8.10 -2.70 1.04
C LEU A 130 -7.25 -3.17 -0.15
N GLU A 131 -6.97 -4.47 -0.26
CA GLU A 131 -6.10 -5.07 -1.28
C GLU A 131 -6.56 -4.69 -2.70
N LYS A 132 -7.87 -4.71 -2.96
CA LYS A 132 -8.47 -4.32 -4.24
C LYS A 132 -8.26 -2.84 -4.59
N VAL A 133 -8.40 -1.96 -3.59
CA VAL A 133 -8.21 -0.52 -3.80
C VAL A 133 -6.73 -0.23 -4.07
N LEU A 134 -5.83 -0.86 -3.33
CA LEU A 134 -4.38 -0.78 -3.53
C LEU A 134 -3.96 -1.34 -4.91
N ALA A 135 -4.52 -2.47 -5.34
CA ALA A 135 -4.24 -3.04 -6.66
C ALA A 135 -4.67 -2.11 -7.80
N ALA A 136 -5.82 -1.43 -7.65
CA ALA A 136 -6.28 -0.41 -8.58
C ALA A 136 -5.37 0.84 -8.58
N GLU A 137 -4.88 1.29 -7.41
CA GLU A 137 -3.88 2.38 -7.34
C GLU A 137 -2.57 1.99 -8.07
N LEU A 138 -2.05 0.79 -7.84
CA LEU A 138 -0.82 0.27 -8.46
C LEU A 138 -0.93 0.14 -9.99
N SER A 139 -2.09 -0.32 -10.48
CA SER A 139 -2.38 -0.46 -11.91
C SER A 139 -2.68 0.87 -12.61
N SER A 140 -2.82 1.97 -11.86
CA SER A 140 -3.12 3.29 -12.45
C SER A 140 -1.99 3.79 -13.36
N PRO A 141 -2.27 4.61 -14.39
CA PRO A 141 -1.25 5.15 -15.29
C PRO A 141 -0.12 5.92 -14.57
N LEU A 142 -0.40 6.49 -13.39
CA LEU A 142 0.55 7.24 -12.58
C LEU A 142 1.71 6.36 -12.08
N ILE A 143 1.45 5.08 -11.77
CA ILE A 143 2.44 4.11 -11.30
C ILE A 143 2.83 3.13 -12.42
N SER A 144 1.85 2.61 -13.15
CA SER A 144 2.01 1.60 -14.22
C SER A 144 2.75 0.34 -13.74
N ALA A 145 2.32 -0.24 -12.62
CA ALA A 145 2.84 -1.51 -12.14
C ALA A 145 2.39 -2.70 -13.01
N GLN A 146 3.23 -3.73 -13.10
CA GLN A 146 3.00 -4.97 -13.84
C GLN A 146 2.74 -6.12 -12.86
N GLU A 147 2.17 -7.24 -13.33
CA GLU A 147 1.94 -8.45 -12.51
C GLU A 147 1.34 -8.15 -11.11
N VAL A 148 0.29 -7.32 -11.10
CA VAL A 148 -0.36 -6.87 -9.87
C VAL A 148 -1.27 -7.96 -9.33
N GLU A 149 -0.89 -8.57 -8.20
CA GLU A 149 -1.57 -9.71 -7.60
C GLU A 149 -2.02 -9.41 -6.15
N GLU A 150 -3.31 -9.56 -5.87
CA GLU A 150 -3.88 -9.41 -4.53
C GLU A 150 -3.37 -10.52 -3.59
N GLY A 151 -2.71 -10.12 -2.50
CA GLY A 151 -2.22 -11.02 -1.45
C GLY A 151 -3.07 -10.94 -0.17
N SER A 152 -2.48 -11.35 0.95
CA SER A 152 -3.09 -11.20 2.28
C SER A 152 -2.55 -9.94 2.96
N ALA A 153 -3.40 -8.92 3.19
CA ALA A 153 -3.01 -7.62 3.74
C ALA A 153 -1.92 -6.88 2.92
N GLY A 154 -1.96 -7.03 1.60
CA GLY A 154 -1.04 -6.41 0.67
C GLY A 154 -1.21 -6.90 -0.77
N VAL A 155 -0.41 -6.35 -1.68
CA VAL A 155 -0.44 -6.60 -3.11
C VAL A 155 1.00 -6.75 -3.61
N SER A 156 1.31 -7.86 -4.28
CA SER A 156 2.57 -8.03 -5.01
C SER A 156 2.49 -7.37 -6.37
N PHE A 157 3.60 -6.83 -6.84
CA PHE A 157 3.72 -6.27 -8.19
C PHE A 157 5.15 -6.31 -8.71
N VAL A 158 5.31 -6.24 -10.02
CA VAL A 158 6.58 -6.11 -10.72
C VAL A 158 6.71 -4.70 -11.30
N GLY A 159 7.93 -4.18 -11.27
CA GLY A 159 8.21 -2.87 -11.86
C GLY A 159 9.69 -2.55 -11.89
N THR A 160 10.03 -1.41 -12.45
CA THR A 160 11.41 -0.91 -12.43
C THR A 160 11.62 -0.03 -11.20
N LYS A 161 12.85 0.44 -10.97
CA LYS A 161 13.16 1.38 -9.87
C LYS A 161 12.27 2.63 -9.90
N VAL A 162 11.92 3.09 -11.11
CA VAL A 162 10.97 4.20 -11.34
C VAL A 162 9.56 3.86 -10.83
N THR A 163 9.07 2.63 -11.07
CA THR A 163 7.79 2.16 -10.51
C THR A 163 7.81 2.17 -8.98
N GLY A 164 8.89 1.71 -8.34
CA GLY A 164 9.06 1.75 -6.89
C GLY A 164 9.04 3.17 -6.30
N TYR A 165 9.67 4.13 -6.99
CA TYR A 165 9.60 5.56 -6.63
C TYR A 165 8.20 6.16 -6.80
N LYS A 166 7.55 5.90 -7.94
CA LYS A 166 6.17 6.33 -8.19
C LYS A 166 5.19 5.78 -7.16
N ALA A 167 5.32 4.50 -6.79
CA ALA A 167 4.50 3.87 -5.75
C ALA A 167 4.62 4.59 -4.40
N ASN A 168 5.83 4.98 -3.99
CA ASN A 168 6.02 5.74 -2.75
C ASN A 168 5.49 7.18 -2.82
N LEU A 169 5.44 7.80 -4.00
CA LEU A 169 4.86 9.13 -4.19
C LEU A 169 3.32 9.11 -4.21
N TRP A 170 2.72 8.15 -4.92
CA TRP A 170 1.32 8.21 -5.33
C TRP A 170 0.35 7.35 -4.50
N LEU A 171 0.78 6.24 -3.91
CA LEU A 171 -0.13 5.34 -3.17
C LEU A 171 -0.69 6.03 -1.93
N ARG A 172 -2.02 6.08 -1.81
CA ARG A 172 -2.72 6.67 -0.66
C ARG A 172 -3.09 5.61 0.37
N THR A 173 -3.49 4.42 -0.07
CA THR A 173 -3.99 3.34 0.81
C THR A 173 -2.91 2.44 1.39
N ALA A 174 -1.71 2.44 0.78
CA ALA A 174 -0.59 1.62 1.21
C ALA A 174 -0.04 2.03 2.60
N VAL A 175 0.47 1.04 3.32
CA VAL A 175 1.15 1.19 4.61
C VAL A 175 2.66 1.31 4.42
N ARG A 176 3.26 0.48 3.54
CA ARG A 176 4.68 0.48 3.13
C ARG A 176 4.83 -0.16 1.74
N VAL A 177 5.82 0.28 0.96
CA VAL A 177 6.29 -0.36 -0.28
C VAL A 177 7.64 -1.02 -0.02
N LEU A 178 7.70 -2.33 -0.26
CA LEU A 178 8.87 -3.18 -0.02
C LEU A 178 9.43 -3.68 -1.36
N VAL A 179 10.75 -3.70 -1.54
CA VAL A 179 11.42 -4.38 -2.68
C VAL A 179 12.00 -5.71 -2.21
N GLN A 180 11.73 -6.78 -2.94
CA GLN A 180 12.22 -8.12 -2.61
C GLN A 180 13.72 -8.22 -2.89
N LEU A 181 14.50 -8.62 -1.88
CA LEU A 181 15.93 -8.93 -2.00
C LEU A 181 16.14 -10.43 -2.25
N ALA A 182 15.45 -11.27 -1.50
CA ALA A 182 15.50 -12.73 -1.65
C ALA A 182 14.16 -13.37 -1.25
N ALA A 183 13.85 -14.53 -1.84
CA ALA A 183 12.75 -15.39 -1.43
C ALA A 183 13.14 -16.86 -1.60
N GLY A 184 12.72 -17.72 -0.67
CA GLY A 184 12.96 -19.15 -0.77
C GLY A 184 12.47 -19.92 0.45
N PRO A 185 12.43 -21.27 0.39
CA PRO A 185 12.22 -22.08 1.58
C PRO A 185 13.36 -21.85 2.57
N LEU A 186 13.05 -21.90 3.86
CA LEU A 186 14.06 -22.00 4.91
C LEU A 186 14.81 -23.33 4.76
N PRO A 187 16.15 -23.34 4.92
CA PRO A 187 16.93 -24.57 4.82
C PRO A 187 16.51 -25.55 5.92
N LEU A 188 16.31 -26.82 5.57
CA LEU A 188 15.88 -27.84 6.51
C LEU A 188 16.90 -28.00 7.65
N GLY A 189 16.45 -27.75 8.88
CA GLY A 189 17.27 -27.78 10.09
C GLY A 189 17.78 -29.18 10.44
N ARG A 190 18.83 -29.66 9.78
CA ARG A 190 19.59 -30.85 10.21
C ARG A 190 20.49 -30.51 11.41
N GLY A 191 19.86 -30.17 12.54
CA GLY A 191 20.44 -30.21 13.89
C GLY A 191 21.56 -29.23 14.27
N GLN A 192 22.22 -28.54 13.32
CA GLN A 192 23.47 -27.82 13.62
C GLN A 192 23.47 -26.32 13.28
N TYR A 193 22.54 -25.83 12.47
CA TYR A 193 22.51 -24.43 12.03
C TYR A 193 21.10 -23.83 12.08
N ASP A 194 21.05 -22.54 12.43
CA ASP A 194 19.80 -21.76 12.49
C ASP A 194 19.32 -21.41 11.08
N PRO A 195 18.08 -21.78 10.70
CA PRO A 195 17.62 -21.64 9.33
C PRO A 195 17.35 -20.19 8.92
N VAL A 196 16.98 -19.31 9.86
CA VAL A 196 16.80 -17.88 9.59
C VAL A 196 18.16 -17.23 9.37
N TYR A 197 19.12 -17.55 10.23
CA TYR A 197 20.49 -17.06 10.11
C TYR A 197 21.09 -17.42 8.76
N MET A 198 20.99 -18.70 8.35
CA MET A 198 21.57 -19.16 7.07
C MET A 198 20.88 -18.51 5.87
N PHE A 199 19.54 -18.52 5.81
CA PHE A 199 18.80 -17.85 4.74
C PHE A 199 19.19 -16.38 4.62
N VAL A 200 19.23 -15.63 5.73
CA VAL A 200 19.56 -14.20 5.71
C VAL A 200 21.03 -13.96 5.35
N ARG A 201 21.96 -14.80 5.85
CA ARG A 201 23.40 -14.65 5.59
C ARG A 201 23.75 -14.86 4.11
N GLU A 202 23.05 -15.76 3.42
CA GLU A 202 23.26 -16.09 2.00
C GLU A 202 22.38 -15.28 1.03
N ALA A 203 21.30 -14.65 1.53
CA ALA A 203 20.34 -13.94 0.70
C ALA A 203 20.91 -12.75 -0.11
N VAL A 204 21.94 -12.07 0.41
CA VAL A 204 22.46 -10.81 -0.16
C VAL A 204 23.96 -10.67 0.12
N ASP A 205 24.70 -10.04 -0.79
CA ASP A 205 26.03 -9.51 -0.52
C ASP A 205 25.93 -8.28 0.42
N TRP A 206 25.87 -8.56 1.72
CA TRP A 206 25.71 -7.55 2.77
C TRP A 206 26.80 -6.47 2.79
N PRO A 207 28.10 -6.79 2.58
CA PRO A 207 29.13 -5.78 2.39
C PRO A 207 28.80 -4.75 1.30
N SER A 208 28.41 -5.17 0.10
CA SER A 208 28.07 -4.24 -1.00
C SER A 208 26.79 -3.44 -0.73
N LEU A 209 25.89 -3.95 0.12
CA LEU A 209 24.68 -3.24 0.51
C LEU A 209 24.94 -2.21 1.63
N LEU A 210 25.81 -2.52 2.61
CA LEU A 210 25.95 -1.79 3.87
C LEU A 210 27.26 -0.99 4.02
N VAL A 211 28.33 -1.29 3.28
CA VAL A 211 29.52 -0.42 3.26
C VAL A 211 29.18 0.83 2.46
N ASP A 212 29.47 2.00 3.03
CA ASP A 212 29.31 3.30 2.37
C ASP A 212 30.49 3.53 1.40
N GLU A 213 30.22 4.01 0.18
CA GLU A 213 31.22 4.18 -0.89
C GLU A 213 32.28 5.23 -0.52
N SER A 214 31.98 6.14 0.41
CA SER A 214 32.94 7.09 0.97
C SER A 214 33.96 6.46 1.94
N SER A 215 33.88 5.15 2.19
CA SER A 215 34.90 4.41 2.95
C SER A 215 36.23 4.37 2.19
N GLU A 216 37.31 4.86 2.81
CA GLU A 216 38.67 4.90 2.24
C GLU A 216 39.17 3.53 1.71
N GLN A 217 38.59 2.43 2.21
CA GLN A 217 38.96 1.05 1.87
C GLN A 217 38.08 0.42 0.77
N TYR A 218 37.00 1.08 0.34
CA TYR A 218 36.08 0.57 -0.69
C TYR A 218 36.80 0.39 -2.04
N GLY A 219 37.51 1.42 -2.50
CA GLY A 219 38.26 1.40 -3.77
C GLY A 219 39.44 0.41 -3.85
N ARG A 220 39.85 -0.20 -2.72
CA ARG A 220 40.87 -1.27 -2.72
C ARG A 220 40.31 -2.66 -3.05
N ARG A 221 38.98 -2.85 -3.04
CA ARG A 221 38.38 -4.13 -3.44
C ARG A 221 38.33 -4.28 -4.96
N GLU A 222 37.89 -3.24 -5.67
CA GLU A 222 37.77 -3.28 -7.14
C GLU A 222 39.11 -3.43 -7.86
N SER A 223 40.20 -2.97 -7.24
CA SER A 223 41.57 -3.05 -7.77
C SER A 223 42.29 -4.37 -7.48
N SER A 224 41.63 -5.37 -6.88
CA SER A 224 42.23 -6.66 -6.53
C SER A 224 42.12 -7.75 -7.61
N GLY A 225 41.98 -7.32 -8.86
CA GLY A 225 41.94 -8.17 -10.06
C GLY A 225 43.22 -8.14 -10.89
N ASP A 226 44.39 -8.24 -10.25
CA ASP A 226 45.67 -8.71 -10.84
C ASP A 226 46.67 -8.91 -9.69
N ARG A 227 47.25 -10.12 -9.57
CA ARG A 227 48.31 -10.43 -8.59
C ARG A 227 49.55 -10.93 -9.32
N GLU A 228 50.58 -10.11 -9.36
CA GLU A 228 51.95 -10.61 -9.52
C GLU A 228 52.59 -10.81 -8.14
N ASP A 229 53.32 -11.91 -7.99
CA ASP A 229 54.03 -12.27 -6.76
C ASP A 229 55.31 -11.43 -6.59
N VAL A 230 55.44 -10.74 -5.46
CA VAL A 230 56.70 -10.11 -5.03
C VAL A 230 57.01 -10.46 -3.57
N LEU A 231 58.15 -11.11 -3.37
CA LEU A 231 58.67 -11.53 -2.05
C LEU A 231 59.09 -10.33 -1.18
N PRO A 232 59.08 -10.46 0.16
CA PRO A 232 59.28 -9.33 1.06
C PRO A 232 60.74 -8.93 1.22
N SER A 233 61.06 -7.68 0.86
CA SER A 233 62.32 -7.02 1.23
C SER A 233 62.19 -6.22 2.53
N SER A 234 63.24 -6.24 3.34
CA SER A 234 63.24 -5.80 4.73
C SER A 234 63.32 -4.27 4.95
N ARG A 235 62.95 -3.84 6.18
CA ARG A 235 63.06 -2.49 6.77
C ARG A 235 62.08 -1.42 6.29
N ALA A 236 60.97 -1.30 7.02
CA ALA A 236 60.23 -0.05 7.19
C ALA A 236 60.44 0.50 8.62
N ARG A 237 60.49 1.84 8.74
CA ARG A 237 60.52 2.57 10.03
C ARG A 237 59.27 2.28 10.87
N PRO A 238 59.29 2.48 12.20
CA PRO A 238 58.06 2.43 13.00
C PRO A 238 57.09 3.50 12.49
N ALA A 239 55.97 3.05 11.92
CA ALA A 239 54.94 3.96 11.46
C ALA A 239 54.36 4.72 12.65
N THR A 240 54.41 6.05 12.59
CA THR A 240 53.65 6.92 13.49
C THR A 240 52.18 6.49 13.45
N ARG A 241 51.64 6.17 14.62
CA ARG A 241 50.30 5.62 14.87
C ARG A 241 49.24 6.31 14.02
N ALA A 242 48.87 5.71 12.89
CA ALA A 242 47.80 6.19 12.05
C ALA A 242 46.47 6.12 12.81
N SER A 243 45.64 7.15 12.67
CA SER A 243 44.29 7.17 13.20
C SER A 243 43.45 6.04 12.56
N PRO A 244 42.54 5.41 13.31
CA PRO A 244 41.76 4.28 12.79
C PRO A 244 40.59 4.77 11.91
N GLN A 245 40.90 5.20 10.68
CA GLN A 245 39.89 5.46 9.65
C GLN A 245 39.43 4.12 9.04
N GLY A 246 38.50 3.50 9.76
CA GLY A 246 37.86 2.23 9.40
C GLY A 246 36.72 2.37 8.41
N TYR A 247 36.07 1.25 8.10
CA TYR A 247 34.87 1.21 7.26
C TYR A 247 33.76 2.11 7.82
N LYS A 248 33.17 2.92 6.95
CA LYS A 248 31.91 3.61 7.23
C LYS A 248 30.77 2.72 6.77
N PHE A 249 29.80 2.49 7.65
CA PHE A 249 28.65 1.65 7.35
C PHE A 249 27.36 2.46 7.33
N ARG A 250 26.45 2.10 6.43
CA ARG A 250 25.03 2.42 6.51
C ARG A 250 24.44 1.72 7.72
N ASN A 251 23.64 2.44 8.49
CA ASN A 251 22.90 1.83 9.59
C ASN A 251 21.71 1.02 9.06
N PHE A 252 21.31 -0.02 9.78
CA PHE A 252 20.21 -0.89 9.36
C PHE A 252 19.34 -1.32 10.54
N VAL A 253 18.10 -1.69 10.24
CA VAL A 253 17.23 -2.44 11.15
C VAL A 253 16.59 -3.58 10.41
N VAL A 254 16.33 -4.68 11.13
CA VAL A 254 15.43 -5.73 10.68
C VAL A 254 14.17 -5.66 11.54
N GLN A 255 13.01 -5.75 10.89
CA GLN A 255 11.75 -6.13 11.52
C GLN A 255 11.29 -7.44 10.89
N SER A 256 10.92 -8.44 11.70
CA SER A 256 10.36 -9.70 11.20
C SER A 256 8.86 -9.81 11.47
N ARG A 257 8.18 -10.61 10.64
CA ARG A 257 6.85 -11.17 10.91
C ARG A 257 6.93 -12.67 10.69
N VAL A 258 6.49 -13.43 11.69
CA VAL A 258 6.43 -14.90 11.65
C VAL A 258 4.99 -15.36 11.78
N TRP A 259 4.57 -16.28 10.92
CA TRP A 259 3.24 -16.88 10.97
C TRP A 259 3.27 -18.30 10.41
N SER A 260 2.69 -19.28 11.12
CA SER A 260 2.52 -20.65 10.60
C SER A 260 3.81 -21.32 10.09
N CYS A 261 4.96 -21.05 10.72
CA CYS A 261 6.20 -21.80 10.52
C CYS A 261 6.29 -22.97 11.52
N THR A 262 7.04 -24.01 11.18
CA THR A 262 7.15 -25.24 11.98
C THR A 262 8.01 -25.02 13.22
N ASP A 263 9.26 -24.58 13.04
CA ASP A 263 10.25 -24.49 14.14
C ASP A 263 10.44 -23.06 14.68
N ILE A 264 9.84 -22.05 14.05
CA ILE A 264 10.03 -20.62 14.38
C ILE A 264 8.69 -20.02 14.77
N SER A 265 8.58 -19.59 16.03
CA SER A 265 7.34 -19.06 16.61
C SER A 265 7.42 -17.59 17.06
N SER A 266 8.61 -17.02 17.23
CA SER A 266 8.83 -15.63 17.67
C SER A 266 9.39 -14.75 16.56
N SER A 267 8.78 -13.57 16.39
CA SER A 267 9.26 -12.54 15.45
C SER A 267 10.47 -11.79 15.99
N GLU A 268 10.60 -11.71 17.31
CA GLU A 268 11.75 -11.14 18.02
C GLU A 268 12.99 -12.03 17.81
N PHE A 269 12.82 -13.36 17.95
CA PHE A 269 13.88 -14.33 17.67
C PHE A 269 14.33 -14.26 16.21
N ALA A 270 13.41 -14.37 15.24
CA ALA A 270 13.76 -14.23 13.82
C ALA A 270 14.49 -12.90 13.52
N THR A 271 14.08 -11.81 14.17
CA THR A 271 14.73 -10.49 14.03
C THR A 271 16.14 -10.47 14.61
N LEU A 272 16.39 -11.13 15.74
CA LEU A 272 17.73 -11.25 16.33
C LEU A 272 18.65 -12.05 15.40
N ARG A 273 18.21 -13.23 14.96
CA ARG A 273 19.02 -14.13 14.12
C ARG A 273 19.33 -13.55 12.74
N ALA A 274 18.39 -12.80 12.16
CA ALA A 274 18.63 -12.02 10.96
C ALA A 274 19.68 -10.90 11.16
N LYS A 275 19.65 -10.19 12.30
CA LYS A 275 20.66 -9.16 12.62
C LYS A 275 22.04 -9.77 12.84
N ASP A 276 22.13 -10.92 13.52
CA ASP A 276 23.38 -11.65 13.73
C ASP A 276 23.99 -12.04 12.37
N ALA A 277 23.20 -12.65 11.49
CA ALA A 277 23.61 -13.05 10.14
C ALA A 277 24.19 -11.90 9.31
N ILE A 278 23.52 -10.75 9.31
CA ILE A 278 23.98 -9.54 8.61
C ILE A 278 25.27 -9.01 9.26
N CYS A 279 25.32 -8.89 10.59
CA CYS A 279 26.48 -8.39 11.31
C CYS A 279 27.71 -9.26 11.10
N ASP A 280 27.56 -10.58 11.13
CA ASP A 280 28.66 -11.52 10.96
C ASP A 280 29.13 -11.56 9.49
N SER A 281 28.22 -11.53 8.51
CA SER A 281 28.56 -11.42 7.08
C SER A 281 29.42 -10.19 6.79
N VAL A 282 29.03 -9.02 7.33
CA VAL A 282 29.84 -7.80 7.19
C VAL A 282 31.14 -7.90 8.00
N ARG A 283 31.12 -8.43 9.23
CA ARG A 283 32.32 -8.59 10.08
C ARG A 283 33.40 -9.41 9.39
N ASP A 284 33.03 -10.55 8.82
CA ASP A 284 33.95 -11.49 8.21
C ASP A 284 34.57 -10.88 6.93
N ALA A 285 33.80 -10.10 6.19
CA ALA A 285 34.26 -9.45 4.96
C ALA A 285 35.05 -8.14 5.20
N CYS A 286 34.79 -7.44 6.31
CA CYS A 286 35.39 -6.14 6.65
C CYS A 286 36.43 -6.24 7.79
N GLY A 287 37.07 -7.40 7.95
CA GLY A 287 38.23 -7.60 8.83
C GLY A 287 37.92 -7.36 10.31
N GLY A 288 36.75 -7.77 10.79
CA GLY A 288 36.31 -7.57 12.18
C GLY A 288 35.40 -6.36 12.39
N ASN A 289 35.29 -5.44 11.43
CA ASN A 289 34.45 -4.25 11.52
C ASN A 289 33.00 -4.56 11.11
N ARG A 290 32.01 -3.98 11.80
CA ARG A 290 30.58 -4.17 11.51
C ARG A 290 29.78 -2.88 11.74
N PRO A 291 28.56 -2.76 11.20
CA PRO A 291 27.70 -1.61 11.46
C PRO A 291 27.30 -1.52 12.93
N GLU A 292 27.22 -0.29 13.45
CA GLU A 292 26.65 -0.01 14.77
C GLU A 292 25.11 0.04 14.69
N PRO A 293 24.39 -0.27 15.79
CA PRO A 293 22.94 -0.12 15.82
C PRO A 293 22.56 1.37 15.69
N PRO A 294 21.51 1.72 14.92
CA PRO A 294 21.09 3.11 14.77
C PRO A 294 20.62 3.72 16.10
N GLU A 295 20.91 5.00 16.28
CA GLU A 295 20.42 5.79 17.41
C GLU A 295 18.89 5.88 17.43
N LYS A 296 18.31 5.99 18.63
CA LYS A 296 16.85 6.08 18.80
C LYS A 296 16.30 7.36 18.17
N GLY A 297 15.40 7.21 17.20
CA GLY A 297 14.72 8.31 16.54
C GLY A 297 15.40 8.81 15.26
N VAL A 298 16.59 8.30 14.94
CA VAL A 298 17.26 8.57 13.66
C VAL A 298 16.59 7.79 12.53
N VAL A 299 16.59 8.35 11.32
CA VAL A 299 16.12 7.67 10.10
C VAL A 299 17.09 6.55 9.77
N VAL A 300 16.56 5.34 9.61
CA VAL A 300 17.39 4.19 9.25
C VAL A 300 17.72 4.26 7.76
N ASP A 301 19.00 4.10 7.41
CA ASP A 301 19.44 4.10 6.00
C ASP A 301 18.86 2.87 5.28
N VAL A 302 19.06 1.68 5.86
CA VAL A 302 18.60 0.41 5.31
C VAL A 302 17.60 -0.27 6.26
N PRO A 303 16.31 0.10 6.21
CA PRO A 303 15.26 -0.66 6.86
C PRO A 303 14.97 -1.95 6.07
N LEU A 304 15.01 -3.09 6.77
CA LEU A 304 14.77 -4.42 6.23
C LEU A 304 13.53 -5.04 6.87
N PHE A 305 12.78 -5.80 6.07
CA PHE A 305 11.62 -6.56 6.54
C PHE A 305 11.78 -8.03 6.16
N LEU A 306 11.63 -8.93 7.14
CA LEU A 306 11.69 -10.37 6.95
C LEU A 306 10.31 -10.99 7.20
N SER A 307 9.69 -11.56 6.17
CA SER A 307 8.44 -12.30 6.29
C SER A 307 8.73 -13.80 6.29
N LEU A 308 8.33 -14.50 7.34
CA LEU A 308 8.38 -15.96 7.43
C LEU A 308 6.95 -16.51 7.46
N TYR A 309 6.58 -17.32 6.47
CA TYR A 309 5.26 -17.96 6.37
C TYR A 309 5.38 -19.37 5.79
N ARG A 310 4.83 -20.39 6.48
CA ARG A 310 4.89 -21.81 6.06
C ARG A 310 6.30 -22.23 5.64
N ASP A 311 7.25 -21.93 6.52
CA ASP A 311 8.68 -22.21 6.35
C ASP A 311 9.29 -21.65 5.04
N THR A 312 8.64 -20.66 4.44
CA THR A 312 9.16 -19.84 3.34
C THR A 312 9.53 -18.48 3.87
N ALA A 313 10.75 -18.03 3.57
CA ALA A 313 11.27 -16.73 3.91
C ALA A 313 11.24 -15.79 2.70
N VAL A 314 10.83 -14.55 2.93
CA VAL A 314 11.00 -13.44 1.98
C VAL A 314 11.61 -12.25 2.70
N LEU A 315 12.76 -11.81 2.20
CA LEU A 315 13.52 -10.70 2.72
C LEU A 315 13.38 -9.50 1.80
N TYR A 316 13.06 -8.34 2.38
CA TYR A 316 12.82 -7.10 1.66
C TYR A 316 13.66 -5.94 2.18
N ARG A 317 13.93 -4.96 1.30
CA ARG A 317 14.30 -3.58 1.68
C ARG A 317 13.03 -2.71 1.67
N ASP A 318 12.84 -1.88 2.68
CA ASP A 318 11.66 -1.01 2.80
C ASP A 318 11.95 0.36 2.17
N LEU A 319 11.26 0.70 1.07
CA LEU A 319 11.43 2.00 0.40
C LEU A 319 10.75 3.13 1.17
N SER A 320 9.75 2.84 1.99
CA SER A 320 8.94 3.84 2.68
C SER A 320 9.59 4.31 3.99
N GLY A 321 10.23 3.41 4.74
CA GLY A 321 10.96 3.70 5.99
C GLY A 321 10.04 3.98 7.18
N VAL A 322 9.33 5.11 7.18
CA VAL A 322 8.15 5.32 8.04
C VAL A 322 6.88 5.09 7.21
N SER A 323 5.81 4.57 7.83
CA SER A 323 4.60 4.20 7.08
C SER A 323 4.05 5.36 6.22
N LEU A 324 3.55 5.04 5.02
CA LEU A 324 3.07 5.98 4.01
C LEU A 324 1.83 6.77 4.47
N HIS A 325 0.91 6.13 5.19
CA HIS A 325 0.65 6.55 6.57
C HIS A 325 0.81 8.05 6.87
N LYS A 326 1.98 8.37 7.40
CA LYS A 326 2.36 9.71 7.84
C LYS A 326 2.76 10.53 6.61
N ARG A 327 1.83 11.31 6.07
CA ARG A 327 2.07 12.13 4.88
C ARG A 327 3.12 13.22 5.13
N GLY A 328 3.16 13.75 6.35
CA GLY A 328 4.03 14.87 6.74
C GLY A 328 3.29 16.15 7.11
N TYR A 329 1.96 16.21 6.96
CA TYR A 329 1.16 17.37 7.38
C TYR A 329 0.80 17.39 8.87
N ARG A 330 1.00 16.29 9.59
CA ARG A 330 0.75 16.16 11.05
C ARG A 330 2.07 16.12 11.82
N ASP A 331 2.21 16.99 12.82
CA ASP A 331 3.32 16.94 13.77
C ASP A 331 3.12 15.86 14.85
N VAL A 332 1.89 15.76 15.37
CA VAL A 332 1.50 14.83 16.45
C VAL A 332 0.23 14.11 16.03
N MET A 333 0.29 12.77 15.92
CA MET A 333 -0.94 11.99 15.76
C MET A 333 -1.65 11.91 17.11
N HIS A 334 -2.77 12.61 17.26
CA HIS A 334 -3.65 12.43 18.40
C HIS A 334 -4.20 11.00 18.39
N LYS A 335 -4.28 10.38 19.57
CA LYS A 335 -4.57 8.94 19.76
C LYS A 335 -5.91 8.48 19.15
N ALA A 336 -6.80 9.41 18.82
CA ALA A 336 -8.12 9.16 18.24
C ALA A 336 -8.23 9.46 16.74
N SER A 337 -7.26 10.15 16.13
CA SER A 337 -7.30 10.58 14.72
C SER A 337 -7.38 9.38 13.76
N LEU A 338 -8.20 9.53 12.72
CA LEU A 338 -8.32 8.53 11.66
C LEU A 338 -6.99 8.39 10.91
N ASN A 339 -6.65 7.15 10.56
CA ASN A 339 -5.51 6.84 9.71
C ASN A 339 -5.76 7.34 8.28
N GLU A 340 -4.81 8.09 7.75
CA GLU A 340 -4.91 8.76 6.46
C GLU A 340 -5.13 7.79 5.30
N GLY A 341 -4.51 6.61 5.34
CA GLY A 341 -4.69 5.58 4.31
C GLY A 341 -6.07 4.92 4.34
N ILE A 342 -6.68 4.80 5.53
CA ILE A 342 -8.08 4.37 5.67
C ILE A 342 -9.02 5.47 5.17
N ALA A 343 -8.74 6.74 5.46
CA ALA A 343 -9.54 7.87 4.97
C ALA A 343 -9.57 7.90 3.43
N ALA A 344 -8.40 7.85 2.78
CA ALA A 344 -8.30 7.81 1.31
C ALA A 344 -8.95 6.57 0.67
N ALA A 345 -8.91 5.42 1.35
CA ALA A 345 -9.59 4.21 0.90
C ALA A 345 -11.11 4.35 0.95
N CYS A 346 -11.65 4.83 2.08
CA CYS A 346 -13.09 5.10 2.22
C CYS A 346 -13.55 6.11 1.16
N LEU A 347 -12.82 7.21 0.96
CA LEU A 347 -13.08 8.21 -0.09
C LEU A 347 -13.11 7.57 -1.49
N THR A 348 -12.15 6.68 -1.79
CA THR A 348 -12.14 5.98 -3.09
C THR A 348 -13.34 5.05 -3.26
N ILE A 349 -13.71 4.30 -2.21
CA ILE A 349 -14.85 3.37 -2.23
C ILE A 349 -16.19 4.13 -2.37
N THR A 350 -16.32 5.32 -1.80
CA THR A 350 -17.53 6.17 -1.90
C THR A 350 -17.57 7.07 -3.14
N GLY A 351 -16.63 6.90 -4.09
CA GLY A 351 -16.61 7.64 -5.36
C GLY A 351 -15.92 9.01 -5.29
N TRP A 352 -15.24 9.36 -4.21
CA TRP A 352 -14.39 10.55 -4.13
C TRP A 352 -12.94 10.28 -4.58
N ASN A 353 -12.77 9.77 -5.81
CA ASN A 353 -11.45 9.64 -6.43
C ASN A 353 -11.53 10.06 -7.92
N PRO A 354 -10.80 11.10 -8.37
CA PRO A 354 -10.81 11.54 -9.77
C PRO A 354 -10.37 10.50 -10.80
N ALA A 355 -9.66 9.45 -10.38
CA ALA A 355 -9.28 8.34 -11.25
C ALA A 355 -10.41 7.29 -11.44
N VAL A 356 -11.54 7.45 -10.73
CA VAL A 356 -12.72 6.56 -10.80
C VAL A 356 -13.87 7.29 -11.48
N ALA A 357 -14.60 6.59 -12.35
CA ALA A 357 -15.76 7.16 -13.03
C ALA A 357 -16.88 7.52 -12.03
N GLY A 358 -17.55 8.66 -12.24
CA GLY A 358 -18.53 9.21 -11.30
C GLY A 358 -17.90 9.93 -10.10
N PHE A 359 -16.70 10.52 -10.28
CA PHE A 359 -16.01 11.27 -9.23
C PHE A 359 -16.92 12.36 -8.61
N GLY A 360 -17.28 12.17 -7.34
CA GLY A 360 -18.16 13.09 -6.61
C GLY A 360 -19.65 13.00 -6.98
N ASP A 361 -20.05 12.12 -7.90
CA ASP A 361 -21.45 11.96 -8.35
C ASP A 361 -22.22 10.93 -7.49
N ALA A 362 -21.95 10.87 -6.17
CA ALA A 362 -22.51 9.85 -5.28
C ALA A 362 -24.01 10.11 -4.98
N ASN A 363 -24.43 11.36 -4.86
CA ASN A 363 -25.82 11.75 -4.60
C ASN A 363 -26.50 12.28 -5.88
N LYS A 364 -27.36 11.46 -6.51
CA LYS A 364 -28.16 11.84 -7.69
C LYS A 364 -29.16 12.97 -7.44
N ASN A 365 -29.47 13.28 -6.18
CA ASN A 365 -30.37 14.37 -5.80
C ASN A 365 -29.61 15.69 -5.55
N ALA A 366 -28.28 15.72 -5.69
CA ALA A 366 -27.53 16.96 -5.68
C ALA A 366 -27.89 17.78 -6.94
N LEU A 367 -28.67 18.85 -6.74
CA LEU A 367 -29.21 19.69 -7.83
C LEU A 367 -28.15 20.58 -8.49
N GLN A 368 -26.94 20.65 -7.94
CA GLN A 368 -25.85 21.52 -8.39
C GLN A 368 -24.78 20.72 -9.14
N LYS A 369 -24.08 21.37 -10.08
CA LYS A 369 -22.89 20.81 -10.76
C LYS A 369 -21.64 20.76 -9.86
N GLU A 370 -21.75 21.13 -8.59
CA GLU A 370 -20.63 21.17 -7.64
C GLU A 370 -20.49 19.82 -6.93
N ARG A 371 -19.28 19.28 -6.92
CA ARG A 371 -18.88 18.14 -6.09
C ARG A 371 -18.62 18.67 -4.69
N VAL A 372 -19.64 18.60 -3.85
CA VAL A 372 -19.59 19.01 -2.44
C VAL A 372 -19.39 17.78 -1.57
N LEU A 373 -18.29 17.71 -0.82
CA LEU A 373 -18.09 16.72 0.24
C LEU A 373 -18.33 17.38 1.60
N LEU A 374 -19.06 16.70 2.48
CA LEU A 374 -19.29 17.13 3.86
C LEU A 374 -18.79 16.07 4.85
N ASP A 375 -18.03 16.50 5.86
CA ASP A 375 -17.84 15.76 7.11
C ASP A 375 -18.42 16.58 8.27
N PRO A 376 -19.60 16.21 8.84
CA PRO A 376 -20.29 16.98 9.87
C PRO A 376 -19.69 16.81 11.28
N MET A 377 -18.72 15.91 11.46
CA MET A 377 -17.96 15.66 12.70
C MET A 377 -16.48 15.44 12.34
N CYS A 378 -15.88 16.43 11.68
CA CYS A 378 -14.63 16.27 10.96
C CYS A 378 -13.38 16.10 11.83
N GLY A 379 -13.47 16.46 13.12
CA GLY A 379 -12.35 16.47 14.06
C GLY A 379 -11.13 17.21 13.50
N SER A 380 -9.99 16.53 13.45
CA SER A 380 -8.74 17.04 12.85
C SER A 380 -8.71 16.97 11.30
N GLY A 381 -9.87 16.90 10.64
CA GLY A 381 -10.02 17.09 9.19
C GLY A 381 -9.49 15.98 8.28
N THR A 382 -9.28 14.75 8.77
CA THR A 382 -8.59 13.69 7.99
C THR A 382 -9.25 13.43 6.62
N PHE A 383 -10.58 13.33 6.59
CA PHE A 383 -11.31 13.13 5.34
C PHE A 383 -11.19 14.34 4.43
N LEU A 384 -11.35 15.56 4.96
CA LEU A 384 -11.28 16.79 4.18
C LEU A 384 -9.89 17.00 3.55
N ILE A 385 -8.81 16.73 4.29
CA ILE A 385 -7.44 16.88 3.79
C ILE A 385 -7.13 15.83 2.72
N GLU A 386 -7.39 14.55 2.96
CA GLU A 386 -7.17 13.52 1.93
C GLU A 386 -8.08 13.74 0.70
N ALA A 387 -9.33 14.18 0.91
CA ALA A 387 -10.26 14.55 -0.16
C ALA A 387 -9.75 15.71 -1.02
N ALA A 388 -9.13 16.73 -0.41
CA ALA A 388 -8.50 17.85 -1.10
C ALA A 388 -7.25 17.41 -1.90
N LEU A 389 -6.40 16.58 -1.29
CA LEU A 389 -5.21 16.02 -1.95
C LEU A 389 -5.59 15.08 -3.11
N MET A 390 -6.71 14.38 -3.01
CA MET A 390 -7.26 13.57 -4.11
C MET A 390 -7.81 14.46 -5.22
N ALA A 391 -8.68 15.43 -4.91
CA ALA A 391 -9.30 16.32 -5.89
C ALA A 391 -8.27 17.15 -6.68
N SER A 392 -7.22 17.63 -6.02
CA SER A 392 -6.13 18.41 -6.64
C SER A 392 -5.06 17.56 -7.35
N ASN A 393 -5.28 16.24 -7.46
CA ASN A 393 -4.31 15.27 -7.99
C ASN A 393 -2.92 15.36 -7.31
N PHE A 394 -2.89 15.73 -6.03
CA PHE A 394 -1.66 15.88 -5.26
C PHE A 394 -1.14 14.50 -4.82
N ALA A 395 0.09 14.17 -5.18
CA ALA A 395 0.77 12.93 -4.77
C ALA A 395 1.17 13.01 -3.28
N PRO A 396 0.59 12.19 -2.37
CA PRO A 396 0.76 12.35 -0.91
C PRO A 396 2.23 12.27 -0.45
N GLY A 397 3.07 11.54 -1.17
CA GLY A 397 4.50 11.42 -0.86
C GLY A 397 5.31 12.71 -1.06
N LEU A 398 4.79 13.73 -1.76
CA LEU A 398 5.45 15.04 -1.89
C LEU A 398 5.51 15.83 -0.57
N LEU A 399 4.62 15.55 0.39
CA LEU A 399 4.65 16.15 1.73
C LEU A 399 5.76 15.55 2.63
N ARG A 400 6.40 14.46 2.20
CA ARG A 400 7.42 13.74 2.98
C ARG A 400 8.81 14.31 2.71
N ARG A 401 9.51 14.68 3.78
CA ARG A 401 10.83 15.32 3.71
C ARG A 401 11.99 14.38 3.36
N GLN A 402 11.84 13.08 3.63
CA GLN A 402 12.95 12.12 3.63
C GLN A 402 12.50 10.71 3.28
N TRP A 403 13.38 9.96 2.62
CA TRP A 403 13.17 8.57 2.22
C TRP A 403 14.45 7.75 2.45
N PRO A 404 14.37 6.52 3.00
CA PRO A 404 15.54 5.69 3.28
C PRO A 404 16.35 5.38 2.01
N PHE A 405 15.67 5.21 0.88
CA PHE A 405 16.32 4.90 -0.39
C PHE A 405 17.26 5.97 -0.91
N GLN A 406 17.24 7.19 -0.36
CA GLN A 406 18.18 8.25 -0.73
C GLN A 406 19.59 8.01 -0.19
N ALA A 407 19.75 7.10 0.79
CA ALA A 407 21.03 6.70 1.36
C ALA A 407 21.65 5.46 0.70
N TRP A 408 20.92 4.74 -0.16
CA TRP A 408 21.36 3.44 -0.73
C TRP A 408 22.42 3.61 -1.83
N HIS A 409 23.33 2.62 -1.96
CA HIS A 409 24.37 2.62 -3.00
C HIS A 409 23.78 2.72 -4.41
N ASP A 410 22.61 2.10 -4.62
CA ASP A 410 21.91 2.05 -5.89
C ASP A 410 20.86 3.16 -6.07
N PHE A 411 20.93 4.25 -5.28
CA PHE A 411 20.00 5.36 -5.40
C PHE A 411 20.14 6.12 -6.72
N ASP A 412 19.14 6.02 -7.60
CA ASP A 412 19.07 6.86 -8.79
C ASP A 412 18.43 8.22 -8.46
N GLN A 413 19.29 9.19 -8.15
CA GLN A 413 18.89 10.58 -7.88
C GLN A 413 18.21 11.24 -9.08
N SER A 414 18.59 10.87 -10.31
CA SER A 414 18.06 11.48 -11.54
C SER A 414 16.63 11.03 -11.81
N ALA A 415 16.38 9.72 -11.72
CA ALA A 415 15.05 9.12 -11.84
C ALA A 415 14.13 9.58 -10.71
N TRP A 416 14.65 9.68 -9.46
CA TRP A 416 13.87 10.23 -8.34
C TRP A 416 13.47 11.68 -8.56
N LYS A 417 14.38 12.53 -9.06
CA LYS A 417 14.06 13.93 -9.38
C LYS A 417 12.96 13.99 -10.44
N GLN A 418 13.09 13.24 -11.54
CA GLN A 418 12.08 13.17 -12.60
C GLN A 418 10.71 12.73 -12.07
N CYS A 419 10.65 11.73 -11.18
CA CYS A 419 9.41 11.29 -10.56
C CYS A 419 8.73 12.40 -9.74
N LYS A 420 9.50 13.17 -8.97
CA LYS A 420 8.99 14.32 -8.20
C LYS A 420 8.56 15.48 -9.10
N ASP A 421 9.36 15.84 -10.10
CA ASP A 421 9.06 16.92 -11.04
C ASP A 421 7.76 16.60 -11.82
N ALA A 422 7.56 15.35 -12.24
CA ALA A 422 6.33 14.88 -12.87
C ALA A 422 5.13 14.90 -11.92
N ALA A 423 5.31 14.50 -10.64
CA ALA A 423 4.24 14.55 -9.64
C ALA A 423 3.81 15.98 -9.30
N LEU A 424 4.75 16.92 -9.22
CA LEU A 424 4.48 18.35 -9.05
C LEU A 424 3.75 18.94 -10.27
N SER A 425 4.16 18.53 -11.48
CA SER A 425 3.57 19.00 -12.74
C SER A 425 2.17 18.42 -13.00
N ALA A 426 1.81 17.29 -12.37
CA ALA A 426 0.50 16.66 -12.45
C ALA A 426 -0.52 17.23 -11.44
N GLN A 427 -0.08 18.05 -10.48
CA GLN A 427 -0.95 18.72 -9.51
C GLN A 427 -1.81 19.78 -10.20
N LEU A 428 -3.09 19.84 -9.82
CA LEU A 428 -4.01 20.88 -10.29
C LEU A 428 -3.92 22.13 -9.40
N SER A 429 -3.61 23.27 -10.01
CA SER A 429 -3.55 24.57 -9.31
C SER A 429 -4.92 25.09 -8.86
N SER A 430 -6.01 24.57 -9.43
CA SER A 430 -7.38 24.83 -9.00
C SER A 430 -8.29 23.64 -9.32
N VAL A 431 -9.33 23.46 -8.52
CA VAL A 431 -10.31 22.36 -8.66
C VAL A 431 -11.73 22.92 -8.74
N PRO A 432 -12.11 23.56 -9.87
CA PRO A 432 -13.39 24.25 -9.99
C PRO A 432 -14.58 23.29 -9.77
N GLY A 433 -15.58 23.78 -9.04
CA GLY A 433 -16.74 22.99 -8.64
C GLY A 433 -16.43 21.86 -7.66
N VAL A 434 -15.37 21.99 -6.84
CA VAL A 434 -15.13 21.15 -5.66
C VAL A 434 -15.22 22.01 -4.41
N ARG A 435 -15.99 21.57 -3.40
CA ARG A 435 -16.13 22.21 -2.09
C ARG A 435 -16.04 21.17 -0.99
N LEU A 436 -15.30 21.48 0.07
CA LEU A 436 -15.04 20.56 1.18
C LEU A 436 -15.52 21.19 2.48
N LEU A 437 -16.72 20.81 2.89
CA LEU A 437 -17.39 21.32 4.07
C LEU A 437 -16.99 20.48 5.29
N GLY A 438 -16.56 21.15 6.36
CA GLY A 438 -16.26 20.52 7.64
C GLY A 438 -17.02 21.20 8.76
N ASN A 439 -17.69 20.40 9.59
CA ASN A 439 -18.24 20.86 10.85
C ASN A 439 -17.67 20.00 11.99
N ASP A 440 -17.46 20.59 13.16
CA ASP A 440 -17.22 19.86 14.40
C ASP A 440 -17.62 20.72 15.60
N ILE A 441 -18.12 20.10 16.67
CA ILE A 441 -18.51 20.82 17.89
C ILE A 441 -17.28 21.31 18.70
N HIS A 442 -16.09 20.72 18.49
CA HIS A 442 -14.88 21.06 19.22
C HIS A 442 -13.97 22.01 18.42
N GLU A 443 -13.95 23.30 18.80
CA GLU A 443 -13.07 24.33 18.21
C GLU A 443 -11.58 23.93 18.20
N GLY A 444 -11.13 23.20 19.23
CA GLY A 444 -9.77 22.67 19.30
C GLY A 444 -9.44 21.68 18.18
N ALA A 445 -10.41 20.85 17.78
CA ALA A 445 -10.25 19.91 16.67
C ALA A 445 -10.22 20.64 15.32
N LEU A 446 -11.10 21.64 15.13
CA LEU A 446 -11.08 22.53 13.96
C LEU A 446 -9.79 23.34 13.85
N SER A 447 -9.21 23.75 14.97
CA SER A 447 -7.91 24.44 15.01
C SER A 447 -6.77 23.53 14.54
N LEU A 448 -6.79 22.25 14.91
CA LEU A 448 -5.89 21.24 14.37
C LEU A 448 -6.15 20.98 12.87
N CYS A 449 -7.40 20.86 12.44
CA CYS A 449 -7.77 20.75 11.03
C CYS A 449 -7.21 21.93 10.20
N LYS A 450 -7.38 23.17 10.67
CA LYS A 450 -6.85 24.38 10.03
C LYS A 450 -5.31 24.33 9.91
N LYS A 451 -4.62 23.89 10.97
CA LYS A 451 -3.16 23.74 10.98
C LYS A 451 -2.68 22.66 10.01
N ASP A 452 -3.25 21.46 10.10
CA ASP A 452 -2.90 20.30 9.27
C ASP A 452 -3.17 20.59 7.78
N ALA A 453 -4.34 21.15 7.46
CA ALA A 453 -4.70 21.53 6.09
C ALA A 453 -3.82 22.66 5.53
N LYS A 454 -3.34 23.59 6.38
CA LYS A 454 -2.35 24.61 5.98
C LYS A 454 -1.00 23.98 5.67
N THR A 455 -0.53 23.04 6.48
CA THR A 455 0.72 22.29 6.24
C THR A 455 0.65 21.42 4.99
N ALA A 456 -0.52 20.85 4.69
CA ALA A 456 -0.80 20.14 3.44
C ALA A 456 -1.02 21.06 2.21
N GLY A 457 -1.08 22.38 2.38
CA GLY A 457 -1.29 23.36 1.30
C GLY A 457 -2.74 23.49 0.80
N VAL A 458 -3.69 22.77 1.41
CA VAL A 458 -5.08 22.60 0.91
C VAL A 458 -6.14 23.40 1.68
N LEU A 459 -5.77 24.13 2.74
CA LEU A 459 -6.72 24.89 3.58
C LEU A 459 -7.69 25.80 2.78
N HIS A 460 -7.25 26.33 1.64
CA HIS A 460 -8.05 27.20 0.77
C HIS A 460 -9.23 26.49 0.07
N LEU A 461 -9.31 25.15 0.16
CA LEU A 461 -10.42 24.33 -0.36
C LEU A 461 -11.43 23.94 0.73
N LEU A 462 -11.15 24.25 2.00
CA LEU A 462 -11.96 23.84 3.15
C LEU A 462 -12.82 25.01 3.65
N GLU A 463 -14.12 24.74 3.80
CA GLU A 463 -15.08 25.61 4.47
C GLU A 463 -15.42 24.99 5.83
N LEU A 464 -15.07 25.67 6.93
CA LEU A 464 -15.15 25.10 8.29
C LEU A 464 -16.12 25.88 9.19
N SER A 465 -17.05 25.16 9.82
CA SER A 465 -18.04 25.63 10.81
C SER A 465 -17.83 24.93 12.17
N CYS A 466 -18.40 25.50 13.24
CA CYS A 466 -18.21 25.05 14.62
C CYS A 466 -19.55 24.92 15.34
N GLU A 467 -20.33 23.90 14.99
CA GLU A 467 -21.71 23.70 15.43
C GLU A 467 -21.95 22.24 15.85
N ASP A 468 -23.03 21.98 16.60
CA ASP A 468 -23.49 20.60 16.84
C ASP A 468 -24.03 20.02 15.52
N CYS A 469 -23.53 18.85 15.12
CA CYS A 469 -23.97 18.16 13.90
C CYS A 469 -25.47 17.82 13.87
N GLN A 470 -26.15 17.80 15.02
CA GLN A 470 -27.60 17.63 15.12
C GLN A 470 -28.39 18.85 14.63
N ASN A 471 -27.79 20.05 14.68
CA ASN A 471 -28.42 21.32 14.30
C ASN A 471 -27.74 21.96 13.07
N TYR A 472 -26.65 21.38 12.58
CA TYR A 472 -25.86 21.93 11.48
C TYR A 472 -26.58 21.79 10.13
N GLU A 473 -26.95 22.93 9.53
CA GLU A 473 -27.48 23.00 8.18
C GLU A 473 -26.36 23.36 7.18
N PRO A 474 -25.93 22.45 6.28
CA PRO A 474 -24.86 22.76 5.33
C PRO A 474 -25.33 23.82 4.31
N PRO A 475 -24.49 24.80 3.94
CA PRO A 475 -24.86 25.91 3.07
C PRO A 475 -25.24 25.50 1.63
N VAL A 476 -24.93 24.26 1.24
CA VAL A 476 -25.34 23.62 -0.02
C VAL A 476 -25.55 22.13 0.23
N VAL A 477 -26.42 21.51 -0.58
CA VAL A 477 -26.71 20.07 -0.49
C VAL A 477 -25.44 19.27 -0.85
N PRO A 478 -24.90 18.42 0.06
CA PRO A 478 -23.69 17.66 -0.22
C PRO A 478 -23.93 16.57 -1.29
N SER A 479 -22.95 16.45 -2.18
CA SER A 479 -22.86 15.35 -3.15
C SER A 479 -22.41 14.03 -2.50
N LEU A 480 -21.64 14.14 -1.41
CA LEU A 480 -21.20 13.02 -0.57
C LEU A 480 -21.09 13.48 0.89
N VAL A 481 -21.59 12.68 1.82
CA VAL A 481 -21.33 12.83 3.26
C VAL A 481 -20.45 11.67 3.69
N VAL A 482 -19.33 11.97 4.36
CA VAL A 482 -18.41 10.97 4.92
C VAL A 482 -17.97 11.42 6.29
N THR A 483 -18.00 10.53 7.29
CA THR A 483 -17.67 10.89 8.67
C THR A 483 -17.22 9.70 9.48
N ASN A 484 -16.46 9.94 10.55
CA ASN A 484 -16.00 8.94 11.50
C ASN A 484 -16.48 9.36 12.91
N PRO A 485 -17.74 9.04 13.26
CA PRO A 485 -18.37 9.54 14.48
C PRO A 485 -17.71 8.97 15.74
N PRO A 486 -17.91 9.59 16.91
CA PRO A 486 -17.50 9.00 18.19
C PRO A 486 -18.19 7.64 18.42
N TRP A 487 -17.45 6.68 18.97
CA TRP A 487 -17.96 5.34 19.25
C TRP A 487 -17.33 4.73 20.51
N GLY A 488 -18.08 3.84 21.16
CA GLY A 488 -17.60 3.06 22.32
C GLY A 488 -17.17 3.93 23.49
N THR A 489 -16.04 3.57 24.11
CA THR A 489 -15.50 4.24 25.31
C THR A 489 -15.08 5.70 25.10
N ARG A 490 -15.08 6.22 23.86
CA ARG A 490 -14.92 7.67 23.63
C ARG A 490 -16.06 8.47 24.25
N LEU A 491 -17.25 7.88 24.37
CA LEU A 491 -18.42 8.49 25.02
C LEU A 491 -18.44 8.33 26.55
N THR A 492 -17.47 7.63 27.17
CA THR A 492 -17.49 7.37 28.63
C THR A 492 -16.53 8.23 29.44
N ASP A 493 -15.56 8.89 28.80
CA ASP A 493 -14.57 9.73 29.47
C ASP A 493 -14.93 11.23 29.43
N GLU A 494 -15.78 11.67 28.51
CA GLU A 494 -16.34 13.05 28.46
C GLU A 494 -17.72 13.19 29.13
N PHE A 495 -18.35 12.06 29.51
CA PHE A 495 -19.65 12.03 30.21
C PHE A 495 -19.51 11.51 31.66
N ARG A 496 -18.44 11.92 32.35
CA ARG A 496 -18.14 11.54 33.74
C ARG A 496 -17.71 12.72 34.60
#